data_AF-A0A420QAS0-F1
#
_entry.id   AF-A0A420QAS0-F1
#
_cell.length_a   1.000
_cell.length_b   1.000
_cell.length_c   1.000
_cell.angle_alpha   90.00
_cell.angle_beta   90.00
_cell.angle_gamma   90.00
#
_symmetry.space_group_name_H-M   'P 1'
#
loop_
_entity.id
_entity.type
_entity.pdbx_description
1 polymer ?
#
loop_
_entity_poly.entity_id
_entity_poly.type
_entity_poly.pdbx_seq_one_letter_code
_entity_poly.pdbx_strand_id
1 'polypeptide(L)'
;MSSKSWYTLKSKAVHTRYGLTKNIQVLLQGLESFHAGVIDARELGSMVRLSPRRRESVAATIAKCARMINKDPQESKTCVDIIEMCTEILEIADRPPPIEGFPFMRLPAEIREYIVDLMVDTVFKSKGIKPSSRKVSCNCPQLEREVGSFHTPQMKALPSILGPALNHEFFRIFFRKKAVRFRCCCELLYHLDSNPLLVQNVRDIKVHWCGLKSAKTFKKLAECDKLEGLTISISKSTLANLSPRADLMKQFFPLSYRHVRITDILGLDEILTIRGLKEVSVTHLQTRSTNLTAETDRANLSEMLAHQLKKEKGYDPLDEF
;
A
#
# COMPACT_ATOMS: atom_id res chain seq x y z
N MET A 1 -29.88 39.38 2.69
CA MET A 1 -28.66 39.46 3.51
C MET A 1 -29.09 39.35 4.97
N SER A 2 -28.68 38.30 5.69
CA SER A 2 -29.13 38.05 7.07
C SER A 2 -28.61 39.17 7.98
N SER A 3 -29.51 39.87 8.68
CA SER A 3 -29.22 40.96 9.61
C SER A 3 -28.63 40.49 10.96
N LYS A 4 -28.26 39.21 11.07
CA LYS A 4 -27.86 38.54 12.31
C LYS A 4 -26.37 38.20 12.23
N SER A 5 -25.52 39.09 12.75
CA SER A 5 -24.06 38.90 12.75
C SER A 5 -23.53 38.96 14.18
N TRP A 6 -22.69 37.98 14.52
CA TRP A 6 -22.00 37.94 15.80
C TRP A 6 -21.07 39.14 15.98
N TYR A 7 -20.39 39.59 14.93
CA TYR A 7 -19.63 40.84 14.94
C TYR A 7 -20.46 42.04 15.41
N THR A 8 -21.71 42.15 14.98
CA THR A 8 -22.63 43.24 15.36
C THR A 8 -23.07 43.15 16.83
N LEU A 9 -23.25 41.94 17.37
CA LEU A 9 -23.52 41.75 18.79
C LEU A 9 -22.28 42.01 19.66
N LYS A 10 -21.10 41.68 19.14
CA LYS A 10 -19.83 41.91 19.81
C LYS A 10 -19.51 43.41 19.91
N SER A 11 -19.70 44.16 18.83
CA SER A 11 -19.48 45.62 18.80
C SER A 11 -20.41 46.38 19.74
N LYS A 12 -21.65 45.90 19.93
CA LYS A 12 -22.61 46.42 20.92
C LYS A 12 -22.41 45.91 22.36
N ALA A 13 -21.31 45.20 22.63
CA ALA A 13 -20.97 44.60 23.92
C ALA A 13 -22.08 43.71 24.53
N VAL A 14 -22.93 43.11 23.68
CA VAL A 14 -24.08 42.28 24.12
C VAL A 14 -23.59 41.06 24.90
N HIS A 15 -22.49 40.45 24.48
CA HIS A 15 -21.88 39.31 25.17
C HIS A 15 -21.55 39.59 26.65
N THR A 16 -21.08 40.81 26.96
CA THR A 16 -20.77 41.23 28.33
C THR A 16 -22.04 41.60 29.08
N ARG A 17 -22.91 42.44 28.48
CA ARG A 17 -24.18 42.87 29.08
C ARG A 17 -25.08 41.68 29.44
N TYR A 18 -25.09 40.66 28.58
CA TYR A 18 -25.94 39.49 28.72
C TYR A 18 -25.20 38.34 29.41
N GLY A 19 -23.93 38.53 29.83
CA GLY A 19 -23.13 37.49 30.48
C GLY A 19 -23.14 36.16 29.71
N LEU A 20 -22.88 36.21 28.40
CA LEU A 20 -22.82 35.04 27.55
C LEU A 20 -21.54 34.24 27.85
N THR A 21 -21.66 32.93 28.05
CA THR A 21 -20.52 32.07 28.38
C THR A 21 -19.52 31.99 27.22
N LYS A 22 -18.24 31.68 27.50
CA LYS A 22 -17.23 31.49 26.44
C LYS A 22 -17.65 30.41 25.43
N ASN A 23 -18.35 29.37 25.88
CA ASN A 23 -18.84 28.30 25.02
C ASN A 23 -19.81 28.82 23.95
N ILE A 24 -20.78 29.66 24.32
CA ILE A 24 -21.73 30.19 23.33
C ILE A 24 -21.07 31.24 22.42
N GLN A 25 -20.15 32.04 22.95
CA GLN A 25 -19.38 33.00 22.13
C GLN A 25 -18.59 32.29 21.01
N VAL A 26 -17.96 31.16 21.33
CA VAL A 26 -17.23 30.33 20.36
C VAL A 26 -18.18 29.74 19.31
N LEU A 27 -19.38 29.31 19.70
CA LEU A 27 -20.36 28.78 18.75
C LEU A 27 -20.94 29.87 17.83
N LEU A 28 -21.22 31.07 18.35
CA LEU A 28 -21.70 32.20 17.55
C LEU A 28 -20.64 32.69 16.56
N GLN A 29 -19.37 32.69 16.97
CA GLN A 29 -18.25 32.94 16.06
C GLN A 29 -18.11 31.81 15.01
N GLY A 30 -18.34 30.56 15.40
CA GLY A 30 -18.39 29.43 14.47
C GLY A 30 -19.51 29.59 13.43
N LEU A 31 -20.70 30.04 13.84
CA LEU A 31 -21.81 30.31 12.93
C LEU A 31 -21.47 31.40 11.90
N GLU A 32 -20.83 32.50 12.35
CA GLU A 32 -20.35 33.55 11.44
C GLU A 32 -19.28 33.03 10.46
N SER A 33 -18.39 32.15 10.94
CA SER A 33 -17.38 31.48 10.09
C SER A 33 -18.03 30.55 9.07
N PHE A 34 -19.13 29.90 9.42
CA PHE A 34 -19.92 29.05 8.53
C PHE A 34 -20.63 29.89 7.45
N HIS A 35 -21.26 31.00 7.82
CA HIS A 35 -21.86 31.94 6.85
C HIS A 35 -20.83 32.56 5.91
N ALA A 36 -19.60 32.78 6.38
CA ALA A 36 -18.48 33.23 5.56
C ALA A 36 -17.85 32.13 4.68
N GLY A 37 -18.30 30.87 4.81
CA GLY A 37 -17.76 29.73 4.07
C GLY A 37 -16.38 29.26 4.53
N VAL A 38 -15.91 29.69 5.71
CA VAL A 38 -14.60 29.32 6.27
C VAL A 38 -14.63 27.92 6.87
N ILE A 39 -15.75 27.54 7.51
CA ILE A 39 -15.98 26.20 8.04
C ILE A 39 -17.23 25.59 7.42
N ASP A 40 -17.28 24.27 7.34
CA ASP A 40 -18.44 23.55 6.82
C ASP A 40 -19.48 23.25 7.93
N ALA A 41 -20.68 22.81 7.52
CA ALA A 41 -21.76 22.44 8.43
C ALA A 41 -21.37 21.28 9.36
N ARG A 42 -20.44 20.41 8.93
CA ARG A 42 -19.98 19.25 9.71
C ARG A 42 -19.12 19.70 10.88
N GLU A 43 -18.19 20.61 10.64
CA GLU A 43 -17.28 21.17 11.63
C GLU A 43 -18.07 21.93 12.69
N LEU A 44 -18.96 22.85 12.30
CA LEU A 44 -19.84 23.57 13.23
C LEU A 44 -20.74 22.61 14.02
N GLY A 45 -21.37 21.64 13.35
CA GLY A 45 -22.21 20.64 14.01
C GLY A 45 -21.41 19.75 14.98
N SER A 46 -20.15 19.43 14.67
CA SER A 46 -19.27 18.65 15.55
C SER A 46 -18.93 19.40 16.84
N MET A 47 -18.78 20.72 16.78
CA MET A 47 -18.51 21.55 17.96
C MET A 47 -19.61 21.43 19.01
N VAL A 48 -20.86 21.18 18.59
CA VAL A 48 -22.01 20.97 19.46
C VAL A 48 -22.16 19.50 19.85
N ARG A 49 -22.11 18.57 18.88
CA ARG A 49 -22.33 17.13 19.11
C ARG A 49 -21.29 16.50 20.03
N LEU A 50 -20.02 16.91 19.91
CA LEU A 50 -18.91 16.32 20.65
C LEU A 50 -18.71 16.94 22.04
N SER A 51 -19.46 17.99 22.40
CA SER A 51 -19.29 18.70 23.67
C SER A 51 -20.64 18.94 24.36
N PRO A 52 -21.01 18.10 25.35
CA PRO A 52 -22.25 18.25 26.10
C PRO A 52 -22.40 19.66 26.71
N ARG A 53 -21.29 20.21 27.25
CA ARG A 53 -21.24 21.57 27.83
C ARG A 53 -21.60 22.66 26.83
N ARG A 54 -21.23 22.51 25.55
CA ARG A 54 -21.56 23.47 24.49
C ARG A 54 -23.05 23.37 24.13
N ARG A 55 -23.61 22.16 24.03
CA ARG A 55 -25.05 21.94 23.79
C ARG A 55 -25.90 22.50 24.94
N GLU A 56 -25.52 22.26 26.19
CA GLU A 56 -26.14 22.88 27.37
C GLU A 56 -26.07 24.41 27.34
N SER A 57 -24.92 24.97 26.93
CA SER A 57 -24.73 26.42 26.83
C SER A 57 -25.67 27.06 25.80
N VAL A 58 -26.03 26.35 24.73
CA VAL A 58 -27.03 26.83 23.76
C VAL A 58 -28.42 26.87 24.39
N ALA A 59 -28.86 25.77 25.01
CA ALA A 59 -30.18 25.71 25.67
C ALA A 59 -30.30 26.74 26.81
N ALA A 60 -29.24 26.90 27.62
CA ALA A 60 -29.19 27.88 28.69
C ALA A 60 -29.26 29.31 28.17
N THR A 61 -28.60 29.61 27.05
CA THR A 61 -28.65 30.93 26.39
C THR A 61 -30.04 31.24 25.84
N ILE A 62 -30.70 30.26 25.20
CA ILE A 62 -32.08 30.41 24.71
C ILE A 62 -33.03 30.71 25.88
N ALA A 63 -32.96 29.93 26.96
CA ALA A 63 -33.78 30.14 28.14
C ALA A 63 -33.50 31.49 28.83
N LYS A 64 -32.24 31.95 28.82
CA LYS A 64 -31.86 33.27 29.35
C LYS A 64 -32.47 34.40 28.53
N CYS A 65 -32.35 34.33 27.20
CA CYS A 65 -32.92 35.33 26.30
C CYS A 65 -34.45 35.37 26.41
N ALA A 66 -35.11 34.21 26.48
CA ALA A 66 -36.56 34.13 26.69
C ALA A 66 -37.02 34.80 28.00
N ARG A 67 -36.28 34.60 29.10
CA ARG A 67 -36.57 35.27 30.39
C ARG A 67 -36.36 36.78 30.33
N MET A 68 -35.39 37.24 29.53
CA MET A 68 -35.10 38.67 29.40
C MET A 68 -36.15 39.40 28.58
N ILE A 69 -36.68 38.78 27.52
CA ILE A 69 -37.81 39.32 26.73
C ILE A 69 -39.00 39.65 27.63
N ASN A 70 -39.30 38.77 28.59
CA ASN A 70 -40.42 38.97 29.53
C ASN A 70 -40.16 40.09 30.55
N LYS A 71 -38.90 40.44 30.83
CA LYS A 71 -38.53 41.45 31.84
C LYS A 71 -38.31 42.84 31.23
N ASP A 72 -37.75 42.89 30.03
CA ASP A 72 -37.41 44.14 29.35
C ASP A 72 -37.76 44.05 27.86
N PRO A 73 -38.95 44.56 27.47
CA PRO A 73 -39.40 44.53 26.08
C PRO A 73 -38.50 45.29 25.11
N GLN A 74 -37.69 46.26 25.58
CA GLN A 74 -36.79 47.04 24.72
C GLN A 74 -35.65 46.18 24.17
N GLU A 75 -35.25 45.13 24.89
CA GLU A 75 -34.20 44.19 24.49
C GLU A 75 -34.71 42.98 23.70
N SER A 76 -36.00 42.97 23.38
CA SER A 76 -36.67 41.84 22.71
C SER A 76 -36.00 41.48 21.38
N LYS A 77 -35.70 42.49 20.55
CA LYS A 77 -35.08 42.29 19.23
C LYS A 77 -33.72 41.59 19.32
N THR A 78 -32.84 42.06 20.20
CA THR A 78 -31.50 41.47 20.42
C THR A 78 -31.61 40.03 20.95
N CYS A 79 -32.56 39.76 21.84
CA CYS A 79 -32.79 38.42 22.39
C CYS A 79 -33.30 37.44 21.31
N VAL A 80 -34.21 37.89 20.44
CA VAL A 80 -34.70 37.10 19.30
C VAL A 80 -33.55 36.76 18.36
N ASP A 81 -32.69 37.73 18.00
CA ASP A 81 -31.54 37.49 17.13
C ASP A 81 -30.63 36.37 17.70
N ILE A 82 -30.33 36.42 19.02
CA ILE A 82 -29.52 35.40 19.70
C ILE A 82 -30.20 34.03 19.70
N ILE A 83 -31.51 33.99 19.98
CA ILE A 83 -32.28 32.74 19.97
C ILE A 83 -32.23 32.12 18.57
N GLU A 84 -32.44 32.92 17.52
CA GLU A 84 -32.44 32.44 16.14
C GLU A 84 -31.07 31.91 15.70
N MET A 85 -29.98 32.58 16.08
CA MET A 85 -28.63 32.04 15.83
C MET A 85 -28.38 30.74 16.61
N CYS A 86 -28.86 30.66 17.86
CA CYS A 86 -28.74 29.45 18.67
C CYS A 86 -29.53 28.27 18.05
N THR A 87 -30.74 28.52 17.54
CA THR A 87 -31.54 27.50 16.86
C THR A 87 -30.93 27.08 15.54
N GLU A 88 -30.35 28.01 14.77
CA GLU A 88 -29.63 27.68 13.53
C GLU A 88 -28.42 26.76 13.81
N ILE A 89 -27.65 27.04 14.86
CA ILE A 89 -26.56 26.16 15.31
C ILE A 89 -27.08 24.75 15.65
N LEU A 90 -28.23 24.66 16.34
CA LEU A 90 -28.84 23.37 16.68
C LEU A 90 -29.35 22.64 15.43
N GLU A 91 -29.97 23.33 14.47
CA GLU A 91 -30.41 22.73 13.21
C GLU A 91 -29.22 22.15 12.42
N ILE A 92 -28.11 22.87 12.35
CA ILE A 92 -26.88 22.39 11.70
C ILE A 92 -26.30 21.18 12.47
N ALA A 93 -26.36 21.20 13.79
CA ALA A 93 -25.85 20.12 14.64
C ALA A 93 -26.73 18.86 14.65
N ASP A 94 -28.05 19.02 14.54
CA ASP A 94 -29.02 17.92 14.58
C ASP A 94 -29.25 17.31 13.19
N ARG A 95 -28.83 17.98 12.11
CA ARG A 95 -28.70 17.33 10.80
C ARG A 95 -27.70 16.16 10.91
N PRO A 96 -28.11 14.93 10.54
CA PRO A 96 -27.16 13.84 10.47
C PRO A 96 -26.06 14.24 9.49
N PRO A 97 -24.76 14.14 9.86
CA PRO A 97 -23.71 14.42 8.91
C PRO A 97 -23.94 13.51 7.70
N PRO A 98 -23.77 14.01 6.46
CA PRO A 98 -23.76 13.12 5.32
C PRO A 98 -22.77 12.00 5.65
N ILE A 99 -23.17 10.75 5.46
CA ILE A 99 -22.32 9.58 5.66
C ILE A 99 -21.30 9.57 4.52
N GLU A 100 -20.42 10.56 4.50
CA GLU A 100 -19.14 10.46 3.85
C GLU A 100 -18.36 9.48 4.71
N GLY A 101 -17.85 8.43 4.06
CA GLY A 101 -17.14 7.34 4.73
C GLY A 101 -15.99 7.81 5.63
N PHE A 102 -15.37 6.85 6.30
CA PHE A 102 -14.22 7.12 7.16
C PHE A 102 -13.17 7.99 6.44
N PRO A 103 -12.77 9.15 6.99
CA PRO A 103 -11.90 10.11 6.29
C PRO A 103 -10.43 9.65 6.33
N PHE A 104 -10.15 8.52 5.68
CA PHE A 104 -8.87 7.82 5.71
C PHE A 104 -7.69 8.75 5.37
N MET A 105 -7.84 9.62 4.36
CA MET A 105 -6.79 10.54 3.93
C MET A 105 -6.48 11.66 4.93
N ARG A 106 -7.34 11.90 5.93
CA ARG A 106 -7.08 12.88 7.01
C ARG A 106 -6.20 12.31 8.13
N LEU A 107 -5.99 11.00 8.16
CA LEU A 107 -5.10 10.38 9.15
C LEU A 107 -3.63 10.67 8.83
N PRO A 108 -2.75 10.75 9.83
CA PRO A 108 -1.30 10.72 9.63
C PRO A 108 -0.85 9.52 8.81
N ALA A 109 0.23 9.67 8.04
CA ALA A 109 0.72 8.64 7.13
C ALA A 109 1.02 7.34 7.87
N GLU A 110 1.60 7.42 9.07
CA GLU A 110 1.96 6.28 9.90
C GLU A 110 0.74 5.42 10.27
N ILE A 111 -0.39 6.07 10.58
CA ILE A 111 -1.64 5.37 10.90
C ILE A 111 -2.23 4.74 9.64
N ARG A 112 -2.20 5.44 8.51
CA ARG A 112 -2.67 4.90 7.22
C ARG A 112 -1.86 3.69 6.80
N GLU A 113 -0.54 3.76 6.92
CA GLU A 113 0.35 2.64 6.64
C GLU A 113 0.00 1.42 7.49
N TYR A 114 -0.18 1.61 8.80
CA TYR A 114 -0.58 0.53 9.71
C TYR A 114 -1.93 -0.09 9.35
N ILE A 115 -2.92 0.72 8.97
CA ILE A 115 -4.22 0.23 8.52
C ILE A 115 -4.08 -0.59 7.23
N VAL A 116 -3.34 -0.08 6.24
CA VAL A 116 -3.10 -0.80 4.98
C VAL A 116 -2.36 -2.12 5.25
N ASP A 117 -1.37 -2.09 6.14
CA ASP A 117 -0.60 -3.25 6.54
C ASP A 117 -1.49 -4.38 7.13
N LEU A 118 -2.43 -4.00 8.00
CA LEU A 118 -3.45 -4.90 8.56
C LEU A 118 -4.42 -5.43 7.49
N MET A 119 -4.88 -4.56 6.58
CA MET A 119 -5.76 -4.96 5.48
C MET A 119 -5.09 -5.98 4.57
N VAL A 120 -3.82 -5.76 4.23
CA VAL A 120 -3.02 -6.67 3.40
C VAL A 120 -2.90 -8.04 4.08
N ASP A 121 -2.61 -8.11 5.38
CA ASP A 121 -2.53 -9.40 6.08
C ASP A 121 -3.85 -10.12 6.24
N THR A 122 -4.92 -9.37 6.44
CA THR A 122 -6.27 -9.93 6.56
C THR A 122 -6.70 -10.60 5.25
N VAL A 123 -6.39 -9.96 4.12
CA VAL A 123 -6.78 -10.45 2.78
C VAL A 123 -5.79 -11.49 2.24
N PHE A 124 -4.48 -11.27 2.43
CA PHE A 124 -3.41 -12.14 1.94
C PHE A 124 -2.75 -12.87 3.09
N LYS A 125 -3.42 -13.89 3.62
CA LYS A 125 -2.90 -14.70 4.75
C LYS A 125 -1.57 -15.38 4.45
N SER A 126 -1.33 -15.77 3.19
CA SER A 126 -0.05 -16.34 2.76
C SER A 126 1.01 -15.25 2.58
N LYS A 127 2.27 -15.59 2.90
CA LYS A 127 3.42 -14.73 2.58
C LYS A 127 3.65 -14.61 1.07
N GLY A 128 3.33 -15.66 0.31
CA GLY A 128 3.47 -15.68 -1.14
C GLY A 128 2.22 -15.18 -1.87
N ILE A 129 2.42 -14.39 -2.92
CA ILE A 129 1.38 -13.95 -3.86
C ILE A 129 1.77 -14.32 -5.30
N LYS A 130 0.77 -14.57 -6.15
CA LYS A 130 0.97 -14.86 -7.57
C LYS A 130 0.35 -13.74 -8.41
N PRO A 131 1.06 -13.19 -9.40
CA PRO A 131 0.46 -12.23 -10.32
C PRO A 131 -0.58 -12.91 -11.22
N SER A 132 -1.52 -12.12 -11.74
CA SER A 132 -2.52 -12.64 -12.67
C SER A 132 -1.85 -13.08 -13.98
N SER A 133 -1.97 -14.37 -14.29
CA SER A 133 -1.29 -15.05 -15.41
C SER A 133 -1.81 -14.69 -16.81
N ARG A 134 -2.88 -13.90 -16.92
CA ARG A 134 -3.64 -13.72 -18.18
C ARG A 134 -2.88 -13.04 -19.31
N LYS A 135 -1.74 -12.39 -19.05
CA LYS A 135 -1.06 -11.54 -20.04
C LYS A 135 0.24 -12.09 -20.62
N VAL A 136 0.72 -13.26 -20.18
CA VAL A 136 2.01 -13.82 -20.65
C VAL A 136 1.78 -15.13 -21.40
N SER A 137 1.97 -15.11 -22.72
CA SER A 137 2.04 -16.31 -23.55
C SER A 137 3.49 -16.79 -23.67
N CYS A 138 3.82 -17.85 -22.93
CA CYS A 138 5.10 -18.55 -23.10
C CYS A 138 4.88 -20.06 -22.96
N ASN A 139 5.66 -20.84 -23.70
CA ASN A 139 5.61 -22.31 -23.67
C ASN A 139 6.41 -22.91 -22.49
N CYS A 140 6.67 -22.12 -21.44
CA CYS A 140 7.38 -22.60 -20.28
C CYS A 140 6.50 -23.59 -19.50
N PRO A 141 7.07 -24.69 -18.99
CA PRO A 141 6.30 -25.76 -18.39
C PRO A 141 5.70 -25.32 -17.04
N GLN A 142 4.41 -25.65 -16.85
CA GLN A 142 3.66 -25.30 -15.64
C GLN A 142 3.76 -26.44 -14.63
N LEU A 143 4.91 -26.51 -13.95
CA LEU A 143 5.25 -27.63 -13.06
C LEU A 143 4.80 -27.42 -11.61
N GLU A 144 4.38 -26.21 -11.24
CA GLU A 144 3.72 -26.00 -9.96
C GLU A 144 2.35 -26.64 -9.98
N ARG A 145 2.10 -27.55 -9.03
CA ARG A 145 0.71 -27.88 -8.67
C ARG A 145 0.05 -26.54 -8.36
N GLU A 146 -0.98 -26.20 -9.13
CA GLU A 146 -1.83 -25.05 -8.87
C GLU A 146 -2.51 -25.25 -7.51
N VAL A 147 -1.78 -25.03 -6.42
CA VAL A 147 -2.36 -24.94 -5.09
C VAL A 147 -3.16 -23.66 -5.13
N GLY A 148 -4.42 -23.77 -5.57
CA GLY A 148 -5.40 -22.70 -5.63
C GLY A 148 -5.03 -21.53 -6.54
N SER A 149 -5.94 -21.18 -7.44
CA SER A 149 -6.05 -19.81 -7.90
C SER A 149 -6.32 -18.91 -6.68
N PHE A 150 -5.27 -18.41 -6.02
CA PHE A 150 -5.32 -17.51 -4.86
C PHE A 150 -5.79 -16.11 -5.25
N HIS A 151 -7.00 -16.03 -5.80
CA HIS A 151 -7.64 -14.78 -6.14
C HIS A 151 -9.08 -14.84 -5.66
N THR A 152 -9.25 -14.89 -4.34
CA THR A 152 -10.57 -14.58 -3.76
C THR A 152 -11.02 -13.21 -4.28
N PRO A 153 -12.34 -12.94 -4.33
CA PRO A 153 -12.84 -11.63 -4.74
C PRO A 153 -12.16 -10.49 -3.96
N GLN A 154 -11.89 -10.69 -2.67
CA GLN A 154 -11.21 -9.73 -1.80
C GLN A 154 -9.75 -9.47 -2.23
N MET A 155 -9.00 -10.52 -2.59
CA MET A 155 -7.62 -10.39 -3.07
C MET A 155 -7.54 -9.64 -4.40
N LYS A 156 -8.58 -9.73 -5.25
CA LYS A 156 -8.68 -8.92 -6.48
C LYS A 156 -9.12 -7.49 -6.18
N ALA A 157 -10.09 -7.32 -5.28
CA ALA A 157 -10.67 -6.03 -4.95
C ALA A 157 -9.66 -5.12 -4.25
N LEU A 158 -8.88 -5.62 -3.30
CA LEU A 158 -7.98 -4.78 -2.49
C LEU A 158 -6.98 -3.98 -3.34
N PRO A 159 -6.16 -4.59 -4.22
CA PRO A 159 -5.26 -3.83 -5.09
C PRO A 159 -6.00 -2.99 -6.14
N SER A 160 -7.19 -3.41 -6.57
CA SER A 160 -7.97 -2.68 -7.59
C SER A 160 -8.64 -1.42 -7.03
N ILE A 161 -8.99 -1.41 -5.74
CA ILE A 161 -9.63 -0.28 -5.05
C ILE A 161 -8.55 0.64 -4.46
N LEU A 162 -7.62 0.08 -3.69
CA LEU A 162 -6.60 0.87 -3.00
C LEU A 162 -5.41 1.24 -3.89
N GLY A 163 -5.12 0.45 -4.93
CA GLY A 163 -4.03 0.74 -5.86
C GLY A 163 -4.20 2.10 -6.55
N PRO A 164 -5.36 2.42 -7.15
CA PRO A 164 -5.59 3.74 -7.73
C PRO A 164 -5.66 4.86 -6.69
N ALA A 165 -6.24 4.59 -5.51
CA ALA A 165 -6.49 5.61 -4.49
C ALA A 165 -5.24 6.02 -3.70
N LEU A 166 -4.39 5.05 -3.34
CA LEU A 166 -3.20 5.24 -2.49
C LEU A 166 -1.89 5.05 -3.25
N ASN A 167 -1.94 4.40 -4.43
CA ASN A 167 -0.82 4.17 -5.35
C ASN A 167 0.48 3.79 -4.64
N HIS A 168 1.45 4.71 -4.58
CA HIS A 168 2.76 4.46 -4.00
C HIS A 168 2.70 3.96 -2.56
N GLU A 169 1.79 4.48 -1.72
CA GLU A 169 1.68 4.07 -0.32
C GLU A 169 1.26 2.59 -0.22
N PHE A 170 0.22 2.21 -0.98
CA PHE A 170 -0.27 0.83 -1.01
C PHE A 170 0.76 -0.14 -1.58
N PHE A 171 1.28 0.13 -2.78
CA PHE A 171 2.19 -0.81 -3.46
C PHE A 171 3.53 -0.95 -2.74
N ARG A 172 4.00 0.10 -2.07
CA ARG A 172 5.18 0.03 -1.20
C ARG A 172 4.97 -0.95 -0.05
N ILE A 173 3.85 -0.86 0.67
CA ILE A 173 3.55 -1.79 1.77
C ILE A 173 3.34 -3.20 1.24
N PHE A 174 2.52 -3.33 0.19
CA PHE A 174 2.14 -4.60 -0.38
C PHE A 174 3.33 -5.43 -0.88
N PHE A 175 4.21 -4.84 -1.73
CA PHE A 175 5.36 -5.54 -2.31
C PHE A 175 6.54 -5.73 -1.35
N ARG A 176 6.63 -4.92 -0.29
CA ARG A 176 7.63 -5.12 0.77
C ARG A 176 7.25 -6.22 1.75
N LYS A 177 5.98 -6.58 1.81
CA LYS A 177 5.45 -7.55 2.77
C LYS A 177 5.26 -8.95 2.18
N LYS A 178 4.98 -9.04 0.88
CA LYS A 178 4.62 -10.29 0.21
C LYS A 178 5.68 -10.71 -0.79
N ALA A 179 6.02 -12.00 -0.76
CA ALA A 179 6.90 -12.62 -1.74
C ALA A 179 6.14 -12.88 -3.05
N VAL A 180 6.62 -12.32 -4.15
CA VAL A 180 5.96 -12.45 -5.44
C VAL A 180 6.50 -13.69 -6.16
N ARG A 181 5.60 -14.62 -6.46
CA ARG A 181 5.90 -15.91 -7.08
C ARG A 181 5.56 -15.89 -8.57
N PHE A 182 6.55 -16.15 -9.41
CA PHE A 182 6.43 -16.23 -10.86
C PHE A 182 6.64 -17.65 -11.35
N ARG A 183 5.83 -18.07 -12.32
CA ARG A 183 5.86 -19.42 -12.89
C ARG A 183 7.10 -19.70 -13.74
N CYS A 184 7.72 -18.66 -14.29
CA CYS A 184 8.93 -18.76 -15.11
C CYS A 184 9.60 -17.40 -15.25
N CYS A 185 10.83 -17.39 -15.78
CA CYS A 185 11.56 -16.15 -16.05
C CYS A 185 10.87 -15.25 -17.09
N CYS A 186 10.13 -15.83 -18.05
CA CYS A 186 9.39 -15.05 -19.05
C CYS A 186 8.26 -14.23 -18.41
N GLU A 187 7.55 -14.80 -17.43
CA GLU A 187 6.49 -14.10 -16.70
C GLU A 187 7.07 -13.03 -15.78
N LEU A 188 8.17 -13.34 -15.07
CA LEU A 188 8.87 -12.34 -14.26
C LEU A 188 9.30 -11.14 -15.10
N LEU A 189 9.97 -11.36 -16.24
CA LEU A 189 10.42 -10.27 -17.10
C LEU A 189 9.27 -9.39 -17.58
N TYR A 190 8.16 -9.98 -18.01
CA TYR A 190 6.97 -9.21 -18.41
C TYR A 190 6.50 -8.27 -17.29
N HIS A 191 6.49 -8.74 -16.05
CA HIS A 191 6.07 -7.92 -14.91
C HIS A 191 7.11 -6.89 -14.51
N LEU A 192 8.41 -7.18 -14.63
CA LEU A 192 9.46 -6.20 -14.41
C LEU A 192 9.41 -5.07 -15.45
N ASP A 193 9.11 -5.38 -16.71
CA ASP A 193 9.01 -4.39 -17.78
C ASP A 193 7.72 -3.57 -17.69
N SER A 194 6.60 -4.19 -17.28
CA SER A 194 5.28 -3.57 -17.33
C SER A 194 4.86 -2.87 -16.02
N ASN A 195 5.55 -3.13 -14.90
CA ASN A 195 5.12 -2.64 -13.59
C ASN A 195 6.28 -1.94 -12.83
N PRO A 196 6.45 -0.62 -13.01
CA PRO A 196 7.48 0.15 -12.30
C PRO A 196 7.34 0.09 -10.77
N LEU A 197 6.11 -0.01 -10.26
CA LEU A 197 5.86 -0.05 -8.81
C LEU A 197 6.33 -1.36 -8.18
N LEU A 198 6.33 -2.46 -8.95
CA LEU A 198 6.94 -3.72 -8.54
C LEU A 198 8.47 -3.54 -8.42
N VAL A 199 9.12 -3.05 -9.48
CA VAL A 199 10.59 -2.87 -9.52
C VAL A 199 11.09 -2.01 -8.36
N GLN A 200 10.37 -0.93 -8.04
CA GLN A 200 10.76 0.01 -6.97
C GLN A 200 10.58 -0.53 -5.55
N ASN A 201 9.68 -1.51 -5.33
CA ASN A 201 9.22 -1.87 -3.98
C ASN A 201 9.36 -3.35 -3.62
N VAL A 202 9.57 -4.23 -4.59
CA VAL A 202 9.66 -5.67 -4.33
C VAL A 202 10.86 -6.00 -3.45
N ARG A 203 10.59 -6.76 -2.39
CA ARG A 203 11.63 -7.28 -1.49
C ARG A 203 11.94 -8.74 -1.71
N ASP A 204 10.92 -9.54 -2.03
CA ASP A 204 11.06 -10.99 -2.10
C ASP A 204 10.49 -11.52 -3.41
N ILE A 205 11.33 -12.20 -4.19
CA ILE A 205 10.92 -12.84 -5.44
C ILE A 205 11.18 -14.34 -5.37
N LYS A 206 10.18 -15.11 -5.81
CA LYS A 206 10.33 -16.54 -6.09
C LYS A 206 10.06 -16.79 -7.56
N VAL A 207 11.00 -17.41 -8.26
CA VAL A 207 10.85 -17.70 -9.69
C VAL A 207 11.35 -19.09 -10.02
N HIS A 208 10.63 -19.80 -10.91
CA HIS A 208 11.15 -21.00 -11.54
C HIS A 208 12.09 -20.61 -12.67
N TRP A 209 13.34 -21.04 -12.56
CA TRP A 209 14.37 -20.78 -13.57
C TRP A 209 14.11 -21.65 -14.80
N CYS A 210 13.41 -21.09 -15.78
CA CYS A 210 13.21 -21.68 -17.09
C CYS A 210 12.80 -20.64 -18.13
N GLY A 211 12.93 -21.01 -19.39
CA GLY A 211 12.51 -20.22 -20.54
C GLY A 211 13.66 -19.45 -21.20
N LEU A 212 13.43 -19.09 -22.47
CA LEU A 212 14.39 -18.43 -23.35
C LEU A 212 14.79 -17.01 -22.89
N LYS A 213 14.01 -16.42 -21.99
CA LYS A 213 14.25 -15.05 -21.51
C LYS A 213 15.06 -14.98 -20.21
N SER A 214 15.51 -16.12 -19.65
CA SER A 214 16.17 -16.19 -18.34
C SER A 214 17.31 -15.18 -18.14
N ALA A 215 18.25 -15.10 -19.08
CA ALA A 215 19.34 -14.11 -19.02
C ALA A 215 18.84 -12.66 -18.94
N LYS A 216 17.91 -12.27 -19.83
CA LYS A 216 17.32 -10.93 -19.83
C LYS A 216 16.58 -10.64 -18.51
N THR A 217 15.84 -11.63 -18.01
CA THR A 217 15.12 -11.52 -16.74
C THR A 217 16.07 -11.23 -15.58
N PHE A 218 17.19 -11.94 -15.46
CA PHE A 218 18.12 -11.72 -14.36
C PHE A 218 18.90 -10.41 -14.48
N LYS A 219 19.22 -9.95 -15.70
CA LYS A 219 19.73 -8.57 -15.91
C LYS A 219 18.74 -7.53 -15.40
N LYS A 220 17.46 -7.67 -15.74
CA LYS A 220 16.40 -6.76 -15.28
C LYS A 220 16.18 -6.85 -13.77
N LEU A 221 16.34 -8.04 -13.20
CA LEU A 221 16.20 -8.27 -11.76
C LEU A 221 17.26 -7.48 -10.95
N ALA A 222 18.45 -7.28 -11.52
CA ALA A 222 19.50 -6.46 -10.89
C ALA A 222 19.09 -4.98 -10.72
N GLU A 223 18.11 -4.48 -11.49
CA GLU A 223 17.57 -3.13 -11.34
C GLU A 223 16.62 -2.98 -10.13
N CYS A 224 16.26 -4.09 -9.46
CA CYS A 224 15.37 -4.07 -8.30
C CYS A 224 16.15 -3.70 -7.02
N ASP A 225 16.33 -2.40 -6.77
CA ASP A 225 17.19 -1.90 -5.69
C ASP A 225 16.77 -2.33 -4.27
N LYS A 226 15.48 -2.60 -4.06
CA LYS A 226 14.93 -3.01 -2.76
C LYS A 226 14.80 -4.52 -2.60
N LEU A 227 15.29 -5.30 -3.56
CA LEU A 227 15.26 -6.76 -3.46
C LEU A 227 16.18 -7.22 -2.32
N GLU A 228 15.61 -7.96 -1.37
CA GLU A 228 16.29 -8.49 -0.18
C GLU A 228 16.31 -10.03 -0.20
N GLY A 229 15.32 -10.67 -0.84
CA GLY A 229 15.17 -12.12 -0.90
C GLY A 229 14.96 -12.66 -2.33
N LEU A 230 15.73 -13.69 -2.70
CA LEU A 230 15.57 -14.40 -3.98
C LEU A 230 15.49 -15.91 -3.77
N THR A 231 14.38 -16.50 -4.19
CA THR A 231 14.18 -17.96 -4.22
C THR A 231 14.15 -18.45 -5.66
N ILE A 232 15.17 -19.21 -6.05
CA ILE A 232 15.23 -19.86 -7.36
C ILE A 232 14.69 -21.27 -7.23
N SER A 233 13.67 -21.58 -8.01
CA SER A 233 13.19 -22.96 -8.15
C SER A 233 13.82 -23.56 -9.41
N ILE A 234 14.37 -24.77 -9.30
CA ILE A 234 14.97 -25.50 -10.43
C ILE A 234 14.17 -26.76 -10.75
N SER A 235 14.25 -27.21 -12.00
CA SER A 235 13.65 -28.46 -12.47
C SER A 235 14.41 -29.00 -13.69
N LYS A 236 13.97 -30.14 -14.24
CA LYS A 236 14.50 -30.65 -15.53
C LYS A 236 14.42 -29.61 -16.65
N SER A 237 13.44 -28.73 -16.61
CA SER A 237 13.23 -27.69 -17.63
C SER A 237 14.21 -26.53 -17.53
N THR A 238 14.88 -26.38 -16.39
CA THR A 238 15.96 -25.41 -16.21
C THR A 238 17.11 -25.72 -17.18
N LEU A 239 17.41 -27.00 -17.37
CA LEU A 239 18.48 -27.50 -18.25
C LEU A 239 18.17 -27.40 -19.76
N ALA A 240 16.98 -26.94 -20.14
CA ALA A 240 16.55 -26.94 -21.54
C ALA A 240 17.21 -25.85 -22.40
N ASN A 241 17.65 -24.75 -21.79
CA ASN A 241 18.20 -23.60 -22.52
C ASN A 241 19.63 -23.35 -22.07
N LEU A 242 20.58 -23.47 -22.99
CA LEU A 242 22.00 -23.30 -22.74
C LEU A 242 22.42 -21.84 -22.87
N SER A 243 23.50 -21.48 -22.17
CA SER A 243 24.21 -20.22 -22.41
C SER A 243 24.78 -20.19 -23.84
N PRO A 244 25.01 -19.00 -24.43
CA PRO A 244 25.60 -18.90 -25.77
C PRO A 244 26.94 -19.63 -25.91
N ARG A 245 27.78 -19.57 -24.87
CA ARG A 245 29.06 -20.30 -24.81
C ARG A 245 28.82 -21.80 -24.85
N ALA A 246 27.93 -22.33 -24.01
CA ALA A 246 27.66 -23.75 -23.95
C ALA A 246 26.99 -24.29 -25.23
N ASP A 247 26.12 -23.50 -25.86
CA ASP A 247 25.50 -23.86 -27.13
C ASP A 247 26.52 -23.95 -28.26
N LEU A 248 27.48 -23.01 -28.31
CA LEU A 248 28.62 -23.08 -29.23
C LEU A 248 29.47 -24.33 -28.96
N MET A 249 29.86 -24.55 -27.70
CA MET A 249 30.70 -25.69 -27.33
C MET A 249 30.03 -27.04 -27.61
N LYS A 250 28.71 -27.14 -27.49
CA LYS A 250 27.95 -28.35 -27.80
C LYS A 250 28.07 -28.76 -29.27
N GLN A 251 28.23 -27.79 -30.19
CA GLN A 251 28.40 -28.07 -31.62
C GLN A 251 29.75 -28.77 -31.90
N PHE A 252 30.80 -28.38 -31.18
CA PHE A 252 32.16 -28.92 -31.37
C PHE A 252 32.50 -30.12 -30.46
N PHE A 253 31.86 -30.21 -29.28
CA PHE A 253 32.13 -31.24 -28.27
C PHE A 253 30.85 -32.00 -27.85
N PRO A 254 30.08 -32.60 -28.77
CA PRO A 254 28.75 -33.14 -28.47
C PRO A 254 28.76 -34.24 -27.40
N LEU A 255 29.84 -35.04 -27.30
CA LEU A 255 29.98 -36.08 -26.28
C LEU A 255 30.07 -35.51 -24.86
N SER A 256 30.74 -34.36 -24.69
CA SER A 256 30.85 -33.66 -23.40
C SER A 256 29.52 -33.04 -22.94
N TYR A 257 28.57 -32.83 -23.87
CA TYR A 257 27.26 -32.23 -23.61
C TYR A 257 26.11 -33.25 -23.62
N ARG A 258 26.42 -34.56 -23.57
CA ARG A 258 25.41 -35.62 -23.42
C ARG A 258 24.56 -35.43 -22.15
N HIS A 259 25.19 -34.90 -21.09
CA HIS A 259 24.53 -34.49 -19.86
C HIS A 259 24.75 -32.99 -19.64
N VAL A 260 23.69 -32.20 -19.79
CA VAL A 260 23.75 -30.77 -19.53
C VAL A 260 23.95 -30.52 -18.05
N ARG A 261 24.94 -29.69 -17.71
CA ARG A 261 25.22 -29.26 -16.33
C ARG A 261 24.49 -27.96 -16.02
N ILE A 262 24.20 -27.74 -14.75
CA ILE A 262 23.56 -26.51 -14.28
C ILE A 262 24.41 -25.26 -14.53
N THR A 263 25.74 -25.43 -14.58
CA THR A 263 26.72 -24.39 -14.87
C THR A 263 26.70 -23.86 -16.30
N ASP A 264 26.07 -24.60 -17.22
CA ASP A 264 26.04 -24.28 -18.65
C ASP A 264 24.70 -23.64 -19.07
N ILE A 265 23.78 -23.41 -18.13
CA ILE A 265 22.41 -22.92 -18.36
C ILE A 265 22.37 -21.41 -18.63
N LEU A 266 21.45 -21.01 -19.51
CA LEU A 266 21.14 -19.62 -19.80
C LEU A 266 20.69 -18.83 -18.55
N GLY A 267 21.37 -17.73 -18.26
CA GLY A 267 21.04 -16.84 -17.15
C GLY A 267 21.92 -17.01 -15.92
N LEU A 268 22.83 -17.98 -15.90
CA LEU A 268 23.71 -18.18 -14.74
C LEU A 268 24.66 -17.00 -14.53
N ASP A 269 25.30 -16.54 -15.61
CA ASP A 269 26.23 -15.41 -15.51
C ASP A 269 25.50 -14.14 -15.07
N GLU A 270 24.28 -13.93 -15.58
CA GLU A 270 23.44 -12.79 -15.22
C GLU A 270 22.91 -12.83 -13.79
N ILE A 271 22.52 -13.99 -13.25
CA ILE A 271 22.08 -14.06 -11.86
C ILE A 271 23.25 -13.81 -10.90
N LEU A 272 24.47 -14.21 -11.31
CA LEU A 272 25.69 -14.01 -10.55
C LEU A 272 26.17 -12.55 -10.54
N THR A 273 25.52 -11.61 -11.24
CA THR A 273 25.82 -10.17 -11.11
C THR A 273 24.99 -9.49 -10.02
N ILE A 274 23.94 -10.14 -9.51
CA ILE A 274 23.07 -9.57 -8.48
C ILE A 274 23.81 -9.54 -7.13
N ARG A 275 23.65 -8.45 -6.36
CA ARG A 275 24.33 -8.20 -5.08
C ARG A 275 23.38 -7.64 -4.03
N GLY A 276 23.78 -7.72 -2.77
CA GLY A 276 23.11 -7.10 -1.63
C GLY A 276 21.86 -7.83 -1.12
N LEU A 277 21.68 -9.10 -1.48
CA LEU A 277 20.57 -9.90 -0.96
C LEU A 277 20.86 -10.37 0.46
N LYS A 278 19.82 -10.42 1.30
CA LYS A 278 19.88 -10.99 2.65
C LYS A 278 19.57 -12.47 2.64
N GLU A 279 18.56 -12.85 1.85
CA GLU A 279 18.06 -14.22 1.76
C GLU A 279 18.19 -14.76 0.34
N VAL A 280 18.84 -15.91 0.21
CA VAL A 280 18.99 -16.61 -1.06
C VAL A 280 18.69 -18.07 -0.83
N SER A 281 17.80 -18.64 -1.64
CA SER A 281 17.48 -20.06 -1.54
C SER A 281 17.27 -20.70 -2.91
N VAL A 282 17.70 -21.95 -3.02
CA VAL A 282 17.50 -22.78 -4.21
C VAL A 282 16.70 -24.01 -3.83
N THR A 283 15.57 -24.21 -4.51
CA THR A 283 14.62 -25.29 -4.22
C THR A 283 14.33 -26.10 -5.47
N HIS A 284 14.09 -27.40 -5.32
CA HIS A 284 13.49 -28.18 -6.40
C HIS A 284 12.00 -27.89 -6.49
N LEU A 285 11.51 -27.71 -7.71
CA LEU A 285 10.08 -27.50 -7.93
C LEU A 285 9.26 -28.77 -7.65
N GLN A 286 9.89 -29.94 -7.78
CA GLN A 286 9.32 -31.23 -7.39
C GLN A 286 9.86 -31.61 -6.00
N THR A 287 8.97 -31.77 -5.02
CA THR A 287 9.31 -32.06 -3.62
C THR A 287 9.86 -33.46 -3.36
N ARG A 288 9.83 -34.36 -4.35
CA ARG A 288 10.41 -35.70 -4.27
C ARG A 288 11.36 -35.91 -5.45
N SER A 289 12.63 -35.57 -5.29
CA SER A 289 13.69 -36.02 -6.19
C SER A 289 14.43 -37.16 -5.50
N THR A 290 14.44 -38.34 -6.12
CA THR A 290 15.29 -39.48 -5.71
C THR A 290 16.67 -39.42 -6.37
N ASN A 291 16.93 -38.40 -7.21
CA ASN A 291 18.19 -38.25 -7.91
C ASN A 291 19.18 -37.46 -7.07
N LEU A 292 20.17 -38.15 -6.50
CA LEU A 292 21.26 -37.59 -5.71
C LEU A 292 22.03 -36.51 -6.47
N THR A 293 22.32 -36.70 -7.76
CA THR A 293 23.04 -35.70 -8.57
C THR A 293 22.28 -34.39 -8.68
N ALA A 294 20.96 -34.46 -8.86
CA ALA A 294 20.12 -33.25 -8.93
C ALA A 294 20.06 -32.52 -7.57
N GLU A 295 20.16 -33.26 -6.46
CA GLU A 295 20.22 -32.66 -5.13
C GLU A 295 21.58 -32.02 -4.84
N THR A 296 22.68 -32.67 -5.27
CA THR A 296 24.02 -32.09 -5.23
C THR A 296 24.09 -30.79 -6.05
N ASP A 297 23.55 -30.78 -7.27
CA ASP A 297 23.49 -29.56 -8.09
C ASP A 297 22.70 -28.44 -7.40
N ARG A 298 21.59 -28.77 -6.74
CA ARG A 298 20.80 -27.80 -5.96
C ARG A 298 21.60 -27.25 -4.79
N ALA A 299 22.27 -28.11 -4.02
CA ALA A 299 23.07 -27.72 -2.87
C ALA A 299 24.23 -26.81 -3.27
N ASN A 300 25.01 -27.22 -4.29
CA ASN A 300 26.14 -26.45 -4.82
C ASN A 300 25.69 -25.12 -5.40
N LEU A 301 24.58 -25.10 -6.15
CA LEU A 301 24.01 -23.84 -6.65
C LEU A 301 23.54 -22.94 -5.51
N SER A 302 22.94 -23.51 -4.46
CA SER A 302 22.51 -22.76 -3.28
C SER A 302 23.69 -22.12 -2.58
N GLU A 303 24.79 -22.84 -2.42
CA GLU A 303 26.02 -22.35 -1.79
C GLU A 303 26.66 -21.24 -2.64
N MET A 304 26.84 -21.48 -3.94
CA MET A 304 27.40 -20.49 -4.86
C MET A 304 26.58 -19.21 -4.89
N LEU A 305 25.25 -19.32 -5.03
CA LEU A 305 24.38 -18.14 -5.07
C LEU A 305 24.36 -17.43 -3.73
N ALA A 306 24.32 -18.14 -2.60
CA ALA A 306 24.39 -17.52 -1.28
C ALA A 306 25.73 -16.79 -1.06
N HIS A 307 26.84 -17.36 -1.53
CA HIS A 307 28.16 -16.73 -1.41
C HIS A 307 28.27 -15.47 -2.27
N GLN A 308 27.76 -15.49 -3.52
CA GLN A 308 27.92 -14.37 -4.45
C GLN A 308 26.86 -13.27 -4.28
N LEU A 309 25.58 -13.63 -4.14
CA LEU A 309 24.49 -12.64 -4.15
C LEU A 309 24.35 -11.88 -2.82
N LYS A 310 24.92 -12.41 -1.73
CA LYS A 310 24.94 -11.74 -0.42
C LYS A 310 26.09 -10.74 -0.26
N LYS A 311 27.04 -10.69 -1.20
CA LYS A 311 28.09 -9.68 -1.21
C LYS A 311 27.49 -8.28 -1.35
N GLU A 312 28.20 -7.27 -0.85
CA GLU A 312 27.72 -5.90 -0.85
C GLU A 312 27.51 -5.35 -2.28
N LYS A 313 26.60 -4.38 -2.41
CA LYS A 313 26.38 -3.70 -3.69
C LYS A 313 27.62 -2.87 -4.03
N GLY A 314 28.19 -3.08 -5.21
CA GLY A 314 29.42 -2.42 -5.65
C GLY A 314 30.68 -3.28 -5.50
N TYR A 315 30.57 -4.49 -4.95
CA TYR A 315 31.67 -5.46 -4.96
C TYR A 315 32.02 -5.88 -6.40
N ASP A 316 33.22 -5.53 -6.87
CA ASP A 316 33.82 -6.08 -8.08
C ASP A 316 34.67 -7.30 -7.71
N PRO A 317 34.41 -8.49 -8.27
CA PRO A 317 35.28 -9.66 -8.06
C PRO A 317 36.75 -9.41 -8.41
N LEU A 318 37.05 -8.41 -9.25
CA LEU A 318 38.41 -8.01 -9.61
C LEU A 318 39.11 -7.18 -8.53
N ASP A 319 38.40 -6.67 -7.53
CA ASP A 319 39.00 -5.92 -6.41
C ASP A 319 39.77 -6.84 -5.44
N GLU A 320 39.59 -8.16 -5.54
CA GLU A 320 40.27 -9.16 -4.72
C GLU A 320 41.49 -9.82 -5.40
N PHE A 321 41.82 -9.43 -6.65
CA PHE A 321 42.95 -9.94 -7.42
C PHE A 321 43.92 -8.84 -7.83
#